data_AF-A0A949HAI6-F1
#
_entry.id   AF-A0A949HAI6-F1
#
_cell.length_a   1.000
_cell.length_b   1.000
_cell.length_c   1.000
_cell.angle_alpha   90.00
_cell.angle_beta   90.00
_cell.angle_gamma   90.00
#
_symmetry.space_group_name_H-M   'P 1'
#
loop_
_entity.id
_entity.type
_entity.pdbx_description
1 polymer ?
#
loop_
_entity_poly.entity_id
_entity_poly.type
_entity_poly.pdbx_seq_one_letter_code
_entity_poly.pdbx_strand_id
1 'polypeptide(L)'
;RAISDRLAQCAANDRVFIATTGGMQAANELINELVRLHAGSRARVSALEVPDRDRSATSGADVAVEEAFHPATGYQARWRALALVERGSLLGAYGAVSHLIDAPGQEWTRCIEQLALFAASQPLRPDTTLPFIDDPRLAVRSALRVELALRAKDIPRAIHGTVAFLEAAVWDHIDRDPRLCRIHPSGWRLYRVKAWYADSLNDKQKQTLLRECATGSDEKRKAPFVLKDANIPGEYWIDTSVAPRGRLIKHFLPGQKHLRDFNTALDTPHRINELRNDIAHDEPTPQRMAEARNRMVAAGLWSANDTSLSQPLVQGVLAELGVCSPGNLLEALLQEVRRAVAGTTRHCAPSPCAECGAPGRRRARGSDA
;
A
#
# COMPACT_ATOMS: atom_id res chain seq x y z
N ARG A 1 -33.01 -5.94 -25.06
CA ARG A 1 -33.01 -5.94 -26.54
C ARG A 1 -33.40 -4.58 -27.09
N ALA A 2 -34.65 -4.12 -26.92
CA ALA A 2 -35.09 -2.80 -27.42
C ALA A 2 -34.16 -1.61 -27.08
N ILE A 3 -33.64 -1.52 -25.86
CA ILE A 3 -32.68 -0.48 -25.44
C ILE A 3 -31.36 -0.57 -26.24
N SER A 4 -30.80 -1.78 -26.36
CA SER A 4 -29.57 -2.04 -27.12
C SER A 4 -29.74 -1.71 -28.60
N ASP A 5 -30.89 -2.07 -29.19
CA ASP A 5 -31.17 -1.85 -30.61
C ASP A 5 -31.31 -0.36 -30.94
N ARG A 6 -31.86 0.43 -30.01
CA ARG A 6 -31.94 1.89 -30.13
C ARG A 6 -30.59 2.58 -29.93
N LEU A 7 -29.80 2.15 -28.95
CA LEU A 7 -28.47 2.72 -28.69
C LEU A 7 -27.43 2.34 -29.76
N ALA A 8 -27.65 1.26 -30.51
CA ALA A 8 -26.83 0.91 -31.67
C ALA A 8 -26.90 1.95 -32.81
N GLN A 9 -27.92 2.80 -32.82
CA GLN A 9 -28.12 3.87 -33.80
C GLN A 9 -27.44 5.19 -33.39
N CYS A 10 -26.92 5.29 -32.16
CA CYS A 10 -26.29 6.50 -31.65
C CYS A 10 -24.83 6.65 -32.11
N ALA A 11 -24.46 7.84 -32.54
CA ALA A 11 -23.10 8.23 -32.90
C ALA A 11 -22.31 8.72 -31.68
N ALA A 12 -20.98 8.73 -31.81
CA ALA A 12 -20.08 9.35 -30.83
C ALA A 12 -20.43 10.85 -30.71
N ASN A 13 -20.97 11.25 -29.54
CA ASN A 13 -21.47 12.57 -29.13
C ASN A 13 -22.99 12.74 -29.04
N ASP A 14 -23.79 11.72 -29.37
CA ASP A 14 -25.22 11.78 -29.13
C ASP A 14 -25.52 11.86 -27.62
N ARG A 15 -26.54 12.64 -27.26
CA ARG A 15 -27.04 12.75 -25.88
C ARG A 15 -28.28 11.90 -25.73
N VAL A 16 -28.28 11.02 -24.75
CA VAL A 16 -29.42 10.18 -24.40
C VAL A 16 -29.98 10.68 -23.08
N PHE A 17 -31.23 11.09 -23.11
CA PHE A 17 -31.93 11.56 -21.92
C PHE A 17 -32.85 10.46 -21.40
N ILE A 18 -32.83 10.23 -20.09
CA ILE A 18 -33.69 9.25 -19.42
C ILE A 18 -34.51 9.99 -18.38
N ALA A 19 -35.83 10.05 -18.56
CA ALA A 19 -36.70 10.56 -17.51
C ALA A 19 -36.74 9.55 -16.34
N THR A 20 -36.35 10.00 -15.15
CA THR A 20 -36.37 9.18 -13.91
C THR A 20 -37.62 9.39 -13.07
N THR A 21 -38.46 10.36 -13.44
CA THR A 21 -39.71 10.71 -12.76
C THR A 21 -40.93 10.01 -13.35
N GLY A 22 -41.72 9.37 -12.46
CA GLY A 22 -42.91 8.57 -12.79
C GLY A 22 -42.62 7.07 -12.90
N GLY A 23 -43.56 6.23 -12.43
CA GLY A 23 -43.43 4.77 -12.47
C GLY A 23 -42.77 4.15 -11.22
N MET A 24 -42.38 2.87 -11.31
CA MET A 24 -41.71 2.16 -10.21
C MET A 24 -40.24 2.53 -10.15
N GLN A 25 -39.78 3.04 -9.01
CA GLN A 25 -38.40 3.50 -8.80
C GLN A 25 -37.36 2.43 -9.18
N ALA A 26 -37.56 1.17 -8.78
CA ALA A 26 -36.69 0.06 -9.13
C ALA A 26 -36.60 -0.22 -10.66
N ALA A 27 -37.69 0.02 -11.39
CA ALA A 27 -37.69 -0.12 -12.84
C ALA A 27 -36.93 1.03 -13.52
N ASN A 28 -37.07 2.25 -13.01
CA ASN A 28 -36.34 3.42 -13.51
C ASN A 28 -34.84 3.28 -13.29
N GLU A 29 -34.41 2.78 -12.12
CA GLU A 29 -33.00 2.48 -11.84
C GLU A 29 -32.45 1.41 -12.79
N LEU A 30 -33.18 0.32 -13.02
CA LEU A 30 -32.78 -0.73 -13.96
C LEU A 30 -32.67 -0.22 -15.40
N ILE A 31 -33.62 0.60 -15.84
CA ILE A 31 -33.61 1.21 -17.18
C ILE A 31 -32.40 2.14 -17.32
N ASN A 32 -32.12 2.97 -16.30
CA ASN A 32 -30.98 3.88 -16.29
C ASN A 32 -29.66 3.12 -16.44
N GLU A 33 -29.48 2.05 -15.67
CA GLU A 33 -28.29 1.21 -15.74
C GLU A 33 -28.16 0.44 -17.06
N LEU A 34 -29.26 -0.11 -17.59
CA LEU A 34 -29.23 -0.78 -18.90
C LEU A 34 -28.86 0.19 -20.02
N VAL A 35 -29.38 1.43 -19.99
CA VAL A 35 -29.03 2.45 -20.97
C VAL A 35 -27.57 2.85 -20.84
N ARG A 36 -27.05 3.08 -19.62
CA ARG A 36 -25.61 3.36 -19.39
C ARG A 36 -24.72 2.24 -19.90
N LEU A 37 -25.06 0.99 -19.58
CA LEU A 37 -24.32 -0.20 -20.01
C LEU A 37 -24.24 -0.31 -21.54
N HIS A 38 -25.36 -0.10 -22.23
CA HIS A 38 -25.43 -0.23 -23.69
C HIS A 38 -24.93 1.01 -24.44
N ALA A 39 -24.97 2.19 -23.81
CA ALA A 39 -24.41 3.42 -24.38
C ALA A 39 -22.88 3.39 -24.38
N GLY A 40 -22.26 2.83 -23.33
CA GLY A 40 -20.80 2.73 -23.23
C GLY A 40 -20.12 4.09 -23.45
N SER A 41 -19.12 4.13 -24.34
CA SER A 41 -18.45 5.38 -24.76
C SER A 41 -19.10 6.08 -25.96
N ARG A 42 -20.24 5.58 -26.46
CA ARG A 42 -20.87 6.07 -27.69
C ARG A 42 -21.75 7.29 -27.45
N ALA A 43 -22.50 7.31 -26.36
CA ALA A 43 -23.45 8.38 -26.09
C ALA A 43 -23.33 8.88 -24.66
N ARG A 44 -23.52 10.19 -24.46
CA ARG A 44 -23.57 10.81 -23.13
C ARG A 44 -24.98 10.66 -22.57
N VAL A 45 -25.12 9.80 -21.57
CA VAL A 45 -26.40 9.54 -20.91
C VAL A 45 -26.60 10.53 -19.76
N SER A 46 -27.74 11.23 -19.74
CA SER A 46 -28.12 12.15 -18.66
C SER A 46 -29.51 11.79 -18.15
N ALA A 47 -29.64 11.58 -16.85
CA ALA A 47 -30.94 11.39 -16.22
C ALA A 47 -31.62 12.75 -16.05
N LEU A 48 -32.92 12.81 -16.29
CA LEU A 48 -33.75 13.99 -16.17
C LEU A 48 -34.79 13.76 -15.06
N GLU A 49 -34.80 14.64 -14.08
CA GLU A 49 -35.81 14.70 -13.03
C GLU A 49 -36.81 15.81 -13.38
N VAL A 50 -38.11 15.50 -13.30
CA VAL A 50 -39.19 16.50 -13.38
C VAL A 50 -39.67 16.76 -11.95
N PRO A 51 -39.19 17.83 -11.28
CA PRO A 51 -39.58 18.08 -9.90
C PRO A 51 -41.09 18.30 -9.79
N ASP A 52 -41.74 17.61 -8.84
CA ASP A 52 -43.13 17.86 -8.49
C ASP A 52 -43.24 19.26 -7.89
N ARG A 53 -43.73 20.23 -8.67
CA ARG A 53 -44.06 21.55 -8.13
C ARG A 53 -45.32 21.47 -7.29
N ASP A 54 -45.25 22.05 -6.10
CA ASP A 54 -46.45 22.37 -5.32
C ASP A 54 -47.44 23.13 -6.22
N ARG A 55 -48.69 22.65 -6.28
CA ARG A 55 -49.76 23.17 -7.14
C ARG A 55 -50.07 24.67 -6.93
N SER A 56 -49.46 25.32 -5.94
CA SER A 56 -49.57 26.75 -5.65
C SER A 56 -48.62 27.65 -6.44
N ALA A 57 -47.61 27.12 -7.13
CA ALA A 57 -46.67 27.93 -7.92
C ALA A 57 -47.19 28.12 -9.35
N THR A 58 -47.91 29.22 -9.57
CA THR A 58 -48.49 29.58 -10.86
C THR A 58 -47.42 30.00 -11.88
N SER A 59 -47.61 29.60 -13.15
CA SER A 59 -47.02 30.18 -14.37
C SER A 59 -45.54 29.92 -14.72
N GLY A 60 -45.10 28.66 -14.73
CA GLY A 60 -43.95 28.23 -15.54
C GLY A 60 -44.11 26.77 -15.95
N ALA A 61 -43.83 26.43 -17.21
CA ALA A 61 -43.87 25.05 -17.69
C ALA A 61 -42.99 24.12 -16.83
N ASP A 62 -43.41 22.87 -16.64
CA ASP A 62 -42.58 21.86 -15.98
C ASP A 62 -41.37 21.58 -16.87
N VAL A 63 -40.19 21.99 -16.41
CA VAL A 63 -38.94 21.77 -17.12
C VAL A 63 -38.21 20.63 -16.45
N ALA A 64 -37.91 19.59 -17.23
CA ALA A 64 -37.05 18.50 -16.80
C ALA A 64 -35.64 19.03 -16.58
N VAL A 65 -35.08 18.82 -15.39
CA VAL A 65 -33.73 19.26 -15.01
C VAL A 65 -32.81 18.04 -15.04
N GLU A 66 -31.57 18.21 -15.52
CA GLU A 66 -30.58 17.14 -15.40
C GLU A 66 -30.35 16.80 -13.93
N GLU A 67 -30.53 15.51 -13.61
CA GLU A 67 -30.27 14.99 -12.29
C GLU A 67 -28.76 15.12 -12.00
N ALA A 68 -28.41 16.01 -11.07
CA ALA A 68 -27.02 16.32 -10.78
C ALA A 68 -26.25 15.10 -10.23
N PHE A 69 -26.93 14.24 -9.44
CA PHE A 69 -26.36 13.01 -8.89
C PHE A 69 -27.42 12.09 -8.28
N HIS A 70 -27.57 10.86 -8.80
CA HIS A 70 -28.50 9.86 -8.23
C HIS A 70 -27.87 9.13 -7.02
N PRO A 71 -28.44 9.23 -5.79
CA PRO A 71 -27.86 8.66 -4.58
C PRO A 71 -27.56 7.15 -4.66
N ALA A 72 -28.40 6.38 -5.36
CA ALA A 72 -28.18 4.95 -5.57
C ALA A 72 -26.85 4.63 -6.26
N THR A 73 -26.38 5.51 -7.16
CA THR A 73 -25.07 5.36 -7.83
C THR A 73 -23.95 5.39 -6.79
N GLY A 74 -24.03 6.30 -5.82
CA GLY A 74 -23.09 6.38 -4.70
C GLY A 74 -23.12 5.12 -3.81
N TYR A 75 -24.31 4.62 -3.47
CA TYR A 75 -24.45 3.39 -2.67
C TYR A 75 -23.90 2.15 -3.37
N GLN A 76 -24.22 1.96 -4.66
CA GLN A 76 -23.70 0.83 -5.44
C GLN A 76 -22.19 0.89 -5.61
N ALA A 77 -21.65 2.08 -5.92
CA ALA A 77 -20.21 2.29 -6.03
C ALA A 77 -19.50 2.01 -4.69
N ARG A 78 -20.09 2.42 -3.56
CA ARG A 78 -19.58 2.14 -2.22
C ARG A 78 -19.49 0.65 -1.93
N TRP A 79 -20.58 -0.08 -2.17
CA TRP A 79 -20.62 -1.53 -1.98
C TRP A 79 -19.62 -2.25 -2.86
N ARG A 80 -19.54 -1.86 -4.13
CA ARG A 80 -18.58 -2.43 -5.10
C ARG A 80 -17.14 -2.15 -4.69
N ALA A 81 -16.83 -0.93 -4.22
CA ALA A 81 -15.50 -0.57 -3.75
C ALA A 81 -15.11 -1.41 -2.53
N LEU A 82 -15.99 -1.54 -1.53
CA LEU A 82 -15.72 -2.36 -0.35
C LEU A 82 -15.47 -3.82 -0.72
N ALA A 83 -16.31 -4.41 -1.58
CA ALA A 83 -16.13 -5.79 -2.03
C ALA A 83 -14.79 -5.99 -2.77
N LEU A 84 -14.35 -5.01 -3.55
CA LEU A 84 -13.05 -5.06 -4.24
C LEU A 84 -11.88 -4.88 -3.27
N VAL A 85 -11.99 -4.01 -2.27
CA VAL A 85 -10.99 -3.85 -1.21
C VAL A 85 -10.85 -5.12 -0.38
N GLU A 86 -11.95 -5.75 0.01
CA GLU A 86 -11.94 -7.01 0.77
C GLU A 86 -11.26 -8.15 0.01
N ARG A 87 -11.41 -8.16 -1.32
CA ARG A 87 -10.71 -9.05 -2.26
C ARG A 87 -9.26 -8.64 -2.53
N GLY A 88 -8.76 -7.55 -1.95
CA GLY A 88 -7.39 -7.05 -2.16
C GLY A 88 -7.18 -6.25 -3.45
N SER A 89 -8.21 -6.06 -4.27
CA SER A 89 -8.13 -5.33 -5.55
C SER A 89 -8.29 -3.81 -5.34
N LEU A 90 -7.27 -3.17 -4.78
CA LEU A 90 -7.31 -1.74 -4.45
C LEU A 90 -7.39 -0.84 -5.69
N LEU A 91 -6.65 -1.17 -6.76
CA LEU A 91 -6.71 -0.42 -8.03
C LEU A 91 -8.06 -0.60 -8.72
N GLY A 92 -8.63 -1.82 -8.67
CA GLY A 92 -9.97 -2.09 -9.19
C GLY A 92 -11.05 -1.34 -8.41
N ALA A 93 -10.93 -1.28 -7.08
CA ALA A 93 -11.82 -0.51 -6.22
C ALA A 93 -11.81 0.98 -6.61
N TYR A 94 -10.62 1.55 -6.85
CA TYR A 94 -10.49 2.92 -7.33
C TYR A 94 -11.08 3.14 -8.71
N GLY A 95 -10.82 2.24 -9.67
CA GLY A 95 -11.44 2.31 -11.00
C GLY A 95 -12.98 2.26 -10.96
N ALA A 96 -13.55 1.58 -9.96
CA ALA A 96 -15.00 1.52 -9.77
C ALA A 96 -15.61 2.83 -9.23
N VAL A 97 -14.82 3.72 -8.63
CA VAL A 97 -15.31 4.94 -7.96
C VAL A 97 -14.67 6.23 -8.47
N SER A 98 -13.71 6.15 -9.38
CA SER A 98 -12.93 7.32 -9.84
C SER A 98 -13.80 8.40 -10.49
N HIS A 99 -14.92 8.02 -11.09
CA HIS A 99 -15.92 8.93 -11.66
C HIS A 99 -16.74 9.68 -10.60
N LEU A 100 -16.63 9.32 -9.32
CA LEU A 100 -17.32 9.94 -8.19
C LEU A 100 -16.41 10.82 -7.33
N ILE A 101 -15.14 10.96 -7.72
CA ILE A 101 -14.21 11.84 -7.02
C ILE A 101 -14.74 13.27 -7.11
N ASP A 102 -14.71 13.98 -5.98
CA ASP A 102 -15.22 15.35 -5.80
C ASP A 102 -16.73 15.53 -5.99
N ALA A 103 -17.50 14.46 -6.16
CA ALA A 103 -18.96 14.54 -6.11
C ALA A 103 -19.45 14.85 -4.68
N PRO A 104 -20.47 15.72 -4.51
CA PRO A 104 -20.96 16.11 -3.19
C PRO A 104 -21.49 14.89 -2.42
N GLY A 105 -21.08 14.77 -1.14
CA GLY A 105 -21.44 13.63 -0.29
C GLY A 105 -20.72 12.32 -0.61
N GLN A 106 -19.73 12.35 -1.52
CA GLN A 106 -18.88 11.21 -1.86
C GLN A 106 -17.44 11.36 -1.34
N GLU A 107 -17.21 12.11 -0.24
CA GLU A 107 -15.85 12.33 0.27
C GLU A 107 -15.13 11.03 0.67
N TRP A 108 -15.90 9.98 0.97
CA TRP A 108 -15.39 8.63 1.24
C TRP A 108 -14.56 8.05 0.08
N THR A 109 -14.75 8.52 -1.16
CA THR A 109 -13.95 8.09 -2.32
C THR A 109 -12.46 8.42 -2.16
N ARG A 110 -12.12 9.45 -1.38
CA ARG A 110 -10.73 9.80 -1.03
C ARG A 110 -10.02 8.69 -0.26
N CYS A 111 -10.74 7.96 0.59
CA CYS A 111 -10.20 6.78 1.28
C CYS A 111 -9.80 5.69 0.27
N ILE A 112 -10.59 5.48 -0.77
CA ILE A 112 -10.30 4.49 -1.83
C ILE A 112 -9.14 4.95 -2.72
N GLU A 113 -9.08 6.25 -3.02
CA GLU A 113 -7.93 6.85 -3.72
C GLU A 113 -6.62 6.64 -2.93
N GLN A 114 -6.62 6.91 -1.63
CA GLN A 114 -5.46 6.70 -0.76
C GLN A 114 -5.00 5.23 -0.75
N LEU A 115 -5.95 4.27 -0.74
CA LEU A 115 -5.65 2.84 -0.88
C LEU A 115 -5.00 2.52 -2.24
N ALA A 116 -5.46 3.14 -3.33
CA ALA A 116 -4.87 2.94 -4.65
C ALA A 116 -3.45 3.50 -4.74
N LEU A 117 -3.21 4.70 -4.21
CA LEU A 117 -1.86 5.29 -4.10
C LEU A 117 -0.95 4.40 -3.26
N PHE A 118 -1.44 3.92 -2.12
CA PHE A 118 -0.73 2.98 -1.26
C PHE A 118 -0.33 1.70 -2.01
N ALA A 119 -1.26 1.10 -2.75
CA ALA A 119 -1.00 -0.07 -3.56
C ALA A 119 0.10 0.22 -4.58
N ALA A 120 -0.03 1.33 -5.33
CA ALA A 120 0.92 1.76 -6.35
C ALA A 120 2.28 2.21 -5.76
N SER A 121 2.45 2.20 -4.44
CA SER A 121 3.63 2.71 -3.74
C SER A 121 3.96 4.17 -4.12
N GLN A 122 2.92 4.93 -4.46
CA GLN A 122 3.02 6.35 -4.75
C GLN A 122 3.01 7.16 -3.44
N PRO A 123 3.49 8.42 -3.47
CA PRO A 123 3.41 9.31 -2.33
C PRO A 123 1.97 9.43 -1.84
N LEU A 124 1.77 9.19 -0.54
CA LEU A 124 0.48 9.39 0.10
C LEU A 124 0.17 10.87 0.21
N ARG A 125 -1.12 11.20 0.19
CA ARG A 125 -1.55 12.57 0.47
C ARG A 125 -1.34 12.90 1.96
N PRO A 126 -1.02 14.16 2.30
CA PRO A 126 -0.76 14.56 3.68
C PRO A 126 -2.00 14.47 4.59
N ASP A 127 -3.21 14.37 4.02
CA ASP A 127 -4.48 14.21 4.72
C ASP A 127 -4.88 12.73 4.91
N THR A 128 -3.91 11.81 4.90
CA THR A 128 -4.18 10.38 5.08
C THR A 128 -4.72 10.11 6.49
N THR A 129 -5.94 9.58 6.56
CA THR A 129 -6.62 9.27 7.83
C THR A 129 -6.50 7.80 8.23
N LEU A 130 -5.93 6.95 7.36
CA LEU A 130 -5.79 5.52 7.60
C LEU A 130 -4.46 5.21 8.31
N PRO A 131 -4.48 4.84 9.61
CA PRO A 131 -3.27 4.75 10.43
C PRO A 131 -2.29 3.66 9.96
N PHE A 132 -2.79 2.59 9.34
CA PHE A 132 -1.96 1.48 8.88
C PHE A 132 -1.23 1.79 7.56
N ILE A 133 -1.77 2.70 6.75
CA ILE A 133 -1.18 3.11 5.47
C ILE A 133 -0.08 4.15 5.71
N ASP A 134 -0.24 4.97 6.74
CA ASP A 134 0.75 5.94 7.21
C ASP A 134 1.64 5.41 8.35
N ASP A 135 1.70 4.09 8.54
CA ASP A 135 2.56 3.51 9.58
C ASP A 135 4.04 3.90 9.31
N PRO A 136 4.76 4.43 10.32
CA PRO A 136 6.15 4.83 10.15
C PRO A 136 7.05 3.65 9.74
N ARG A 137 6.68 2.42 10.12
CA ARG A 137 7.38 1.20 9.72
C ARG A 137 7.08 0.86 8.27
N LEU A 138 8.12 0.80 7.45
CA LEU A 138 8.03 0.36 6.07
C LEU A 138 7.62 -1.11 5.98
N ALA A 139 8.06 -1.95 6.92
CA ALA A 139 7.79 -3.38 6.93
C ALA A 139 6.30 -3.68 7.11
N VAL A 140 5.60 -2.93 7.97
CA VAL A 140 4.14 -3.06 8.17
C VAL A 140 3.41 -2.79 6.85
N ARG A 141 3.76 -1.68 6.20
CA ARG A 141 3.20 -1.28 4.91
C ARG A 141 3.49 -2.32 3.81
N SER A 142 4.72 -2.81 3.72
CA SER A 142 5.08 -3.86 2.76
C SER A 142 4.36 -5.18 3.03
N ALA A 143 4.22 -5.61 4.29
CA ALA A 143 3.52 -6.84 4.65
C ALA A 143 2.03 -6.77 4.27
N LEU A 144 1.37 -5.64 4.55
CA LEU A 144 -0.02 -5.40 4.13
C LEU A 144 -0.18 -5.46 2.61
N ARG A 145 0.76 -4.90 1.83
CA ARG A 145 0.73 -4.98 0.36
C ARG A 145 0.85 -6.41 -0.15
N VAL A 146 1.71 -7.23 0.46
CA VAL A 146 1.84 -8.65 0.10
C VAL A 146 0.53 -9.37 0.36
N GLU A 147 -0.05 -9.18 1.54
CA GLU A 147 -1.30 -9.83 1.93
C GLU A 147 -2.47 -9.45 1.00
N LEU A 148 -2.59 -8.17 0.65
CA LEU A 148 -3.60 -7.68 -0.29
C LEU A 148 -3.38 -8.21 -1.71
N ALA A 149 -2.13 -8.30 -2.17
CA ALA A 149 -1.80 -8.88 -3.46
C ALA A 149 -2.16 -10.37 -3.53
N LEU A 150 -1.88 -11.13 -2.47
CA LEU A 150 -2.26 -12.54 -2.38
C LEU A 150 -3.79 -12.72 -2.39
N ARG A 151 -4.54 -11.91 -1.63
CA ARG A 151 -6.01 -11.91 -1.69
C ARG A 151 -6.55 -11.60 -3.10
N ALA A 152 -5.89 -10.69 -3.81
CA ALA A 152 -6.21 -10.35 -5.19
C ALA A 152 -5.78 -11.42 -6.20
N LYS A 153 -5.10 -12.48 -5.75
CA LYS A 153 -4.46 -13.51 -6.59
C LYS A 153 -3.42 -12.94 -7.55
N ASP A 154 -2.83 -11.80 -7.21
CA ASP A 154 -1.75 -11.14 -7.94
C ASP A 154 -0.40 -11.69 -7.46
N ILE A 155 -0.07 -12.90 -7.94
CA ILE A 155 1.13 -13.65 -7.55
C ILE A 155 2.42 -12.90 -7.86
N PRO A 156 2.61 -12.29 -9.05
CA PRO A 156 3.83 -11.53 -9.34
C PRO A 156 4.08 -10.41 -8.32
N ARG A 157 3.05 -9.62 -8.05
CA ARG A 157 3.15 -8.52 -7.10
C ARG A 157 3.40 -8.99 -5.68
N ALA A 158 2.78 -10.10 -5.27
CA ALA A 158 3.02 -10.69 -3.96
C ALA A 158 4.48 -11.14 -3.79
N ILE A 159 5.11 -11.71 -4.83
CA ILE A 159 6.52 -12.16 -4.78
C ILE A 159 7.44 -10.95 -4.66
N HIS A 160 7.26 -9.95 -5.52
CA HIS A 160 7.99 -8.68 -5.42
C HIS A 160 7.82 -8.04 -4.05
N GLY A 161 6.58 -8.01 -3.54
CA GLY A 161 6.26 -7.48 -2.22
C GLY A 161 6.94 -8.25 -1.08
N THR A 162 7.10 -9.57 -1.20
CA THR A 162 7.72 -10.39 -0.15
C THR A 162 9.22 -10.07 -0.01
N VAL A 163 9.90 -9.84 -1.13
CA VAL A 163 11.31 -9.37 -1.10
C VAL A 163 11.38 -7.92 -0.58
N ALA A 164 10.46 -7.06 -1.02
CA ALA A 164 10.37 -5.68 -0.54
C ALA A 164 10.04 -5.59 0.96
N PHE A 165 9.33 -6.58 1.53
CA PHE A 165 9.09 -6.70 2.96
C PHE A 165 10.38 -6.92 3.74
N LEU A 166 11.25 -7.84 3.29
CA LEU A 166 12.55 -8.04 3.92
C LEU A 166 13.38 -6.75 3.87
N GLU A 167 13.46 -6.12 2.69
CA GLU A 167 14.21 -4.88 2.51
C GLU A 167 13.69 -3.79 3.44
N ALA A 168 12.36 -3.62 3.49
CA ALA A 168 11.71 -2.69 4.40
C ALA A 168 12.02 -2.98 5.88
N ALA A 169 12.00 -4.24 6.31
CA ALA A 169 12.33 -4.63 7.68
C ALA A 169 13.79 -4.33 8.05
N VAL A 170 14.73 -4.57 7.13
CA VAL A 170 16.14 -4.18 7.32
C VAL A 170 16.25 -2.68 7.53
N TRP A 171 15.55 -1.87 6.71
CA TRP A 171 15.59 -0.42 6.84
C TRP A 171 14.94 0.08 8.12
N ASP A 172 13.82 -0.51 8.56
CA ASP A 172 13.19 -0.13 9.83
C ASP A 172 14.10 -0.41 11.04
N HIS A 173 14.91 -1.48 11.00
CA HIS A 173 15.92 -1.73 12.02
C HIS A 173 17.08 -0.72 11.96
N ILE A 174 17.56 -0.39 10.76
CA ILE A 174 18.63 0.59 10.53
C ILE A 174 18.21 1.99 10.99
N ASP A 175 16.98 2.42 10.69
CA ASP A 175 16.44 3.72 11.08
C ASP A 175 16.39 3.90 12.60
N ARG A 176 16.26 2.80 13.35
CA ARG A 176 16.18 2.79 14.82
C ARG A 176 17.51 2.52 15.49
N ASP A 177 18.54 2.22 14.71
CA ASP A 177 19.81 1.76 15.26
C ASP A 177 20.61 2.94 15.85
N PRO A 178 20.96 2.91 17.15
CA PRO A 178 21.68 4.00 17.79
C PRO A 178 23.11 4.15 17.28
N ARG A 179 23.66 3.18 16.54
CA ARG A 179 25.00 3.24 15.93
C ARG A 179 25.04 4.12 14.68
N LEU A 180 23.88 4.49 14.14
CA LEU A 180 23.76 5.27 12.92
C LEU A 180 23.16 6.65 13.20
N CYS A 181 23.47 7.61 12.33
CA CYS A 181 22.83 8.92 12.29
C CYS A 181 22.28 9.16 10.89
N ARG A 182 20.99 9.44 10.77
CA ARG A 182 20.42 9.89 9.51
C ARG A 182 20.91 11.31 9.20
N ILE A 183 21.52 11.50 8.04
CA ILE A 183 22.20 12.77 7.69
C ILE A 183 21.27 13.68 6.90
N HIS A 184 20.42 13.13 6.02
CA HIS A 184 19.64 13.92 5.09
C HIS A 184 18.13 13.90 5.42
N PRO A 185 17.48 15.07 5.56
CA PRO A 185 16.02 15.15 5.72
C PRO A 185 15.27 14.92 4.41
N SER A 186 15.89 15.21 3.25
CA SER A 186 15.22 15.12 1.95
C SER A 186 15.20 13.68 1.40
N GLY A 187 14.37 12.80 1.93
CA GLY A 187 13.91 11.53 1.31
C GLY A 187 14.94 10.42 1.06
N TRP A 188 16.21 10.74 0.84
CA TRP A 188 17.30 9.81 0.56
C TRP A 188 17.79 9.19 1.87
N ARG A 189 17.86 7.86 1.92
CA ARG A 189 18.26 7.08 3.09
C ARG A 189 19.78 7.06 3.26
N LEU A 190 20.35 8.22 3.56
CA LEU A 190 21.77 8.38 3.83
C LEU A 190 22.03 8.33 5.34
N TYR A 191 22.74 7.29 5.78
CA TYR A 191 23.12 7.09 7.17
C TYR A 191 24.62 7.24 7.34
N ARG A 192 25.03 8.02 8.35
CA ARG A 192 26.40 8.05 8.86
C ARG A 192 26.56 6.98 9.93
N VAL A 193 27.62 6.19 9.84
CA VAL A 193 28.07 5.33 10.93
C VAL A 193 28.77 6.21 11.98
N LYS A 194 28.40 6.09 13.25
CA LYS A 194 29.06 6.84 14.33
C LYS A 194 30.51 6.35 14.51
N ALA A 195 31.44 7.29 14.70
CA ALA A 195 32.87 7.01 14.81
C ALA A 195 33.19 5.92 15.85
N TRP A 196 32.64 6.05 17.06
CA TRP A 196 32.86 5.06 18.13
C TRP A 196 32.50 3.63 17.74
N TYR A 197 31.50 3.44 16.88
CA TYR A 197 31.12 2.11 16.43
C TYR A 197 32.11 1.58 15.39
N ALA A 198 32.50 2.42 14.42
CA ALA A 198 33.50 2.04 13.42
C ALA A 198 34.84 1.64 14.08
N ASP A 199 35.24 2.35 15.13
CA ASP A 199 36.45 2.08 15.89
C ASP A 199 36.36 0.76 16.67
N SER A 200 35.17 0.42 17.18
CA SER A 200 34.91 -0.80 17.95
C SER A 200 34.91 -2.10 17.13
N LEU A 201 34.88 -2.02 15.79
CA LEU A 201 34.89 -3.19 14.93
C LEU A 201 36.24 -3.91 14.96
N ASN A 202 36.22 -5.24 15.02
CA ASN A 202 37.44 -6.04 14.84
C ASN A 202 37.88 -6.07 13.37
N ASP A 203 39.12 -6.51 13.10
CA ASP A 203 39.69 -6.48 11.74
C ASP A 203 38.86 -7.25 10.72
N LYS A 204 38.29 -8.39 11.11
CA LYS A 204 37.42 -9.20 10.25
C LYS A 204 36.11 -8.47 9.92
N GLN A 205 35.52 -7.79 10.90
CA GLN A 205 34.32 -6.97 10.70
C GLN A 205 34.62 -5.75 9.86
N LYS A 206 35.76 -5.08 10.08
CA LYS A 206 36.21 -3.95 9.26
C LYS A 206 36.34 -4.35 7.79
N GLN A 207 36.97 -5.49 7.50
CA GLN A 207 37.08 -6.04 6.14
C GLN A 207 35.73 -6.41 5.50
N THR A 208 34.74 -6.80 6.30
CA THR A 208 33.43 -7.26 5.80
C THR A 208 32.43 -6.12 5.63
N LEU A 209 32.47 -5.14 6.54
CA LEU A 209 31.49 -4.08 6.67
C LEU A 209 31.95 -2.76 6.06
N LEU A 210 33.24 -2.45 6.11
CA LEU A 210 33.81 -1.17 5.66
C LEU A 210 34.46 -1.31 4.28
N ARG A 211 34.31 -0.28 3.44
CA ARG A 211 35.08 -0.09 2.19
C ARG A 211 35.57 1.35 2.07
N GLU A 212 36.80 1.51 1.60
CA GLU A 212 37.48 2.81 1.42
C GLU A 212 37.11 3.48 0.08
N CYS A 213 36.79 2.71 -0.97
CA CYS A 213 36.39 3.21 -2.29
C CYS A 213 35.26 2.37 -2.91
N ALA A 214 34.45 3.00 -3.77
CA ALA A 214 33.44 2.32 -4.59
C ALA A 214 34.06 1.46 -5.72
N THR A 215 35.31 1.76 -6.10
CA THR A 215 36.11 1.03 -7.10
C THR A 215 37.02 0.02 -6.40
N GLY A 216 36.49 -1.18 -6.16
CA GLY A 216 37.24 -2.32 -5.63
C GLY A 216 36.82 -3.62 -6.30
N SER A 217 37.47 -4.74 -5.92
CA SER A 217 37.05 -6.09 -6.34
C SER A 217 35.59 -6.36 -5.97
N ASP A 218 34.92 -7.28 -6.68
CA ASP A 218 33.49 -7.58 -6.48
C ASP A 218 33.14 -8.00 -5.04
N GLU A 219 34.09 -8.60 -4.31
CA GLU A 219 33.99 -8.92 -2.88
C GLU A 219 33.95 -7.67 -1.97
N LYS A 220 34.76 -6.64 -2.30
CA LYS A 220 34.80 -5.36 -1.57
C LYS A 220 33.61 -4.47 -1.91
N ARG A 221 33.05 -4.59 -3.13
CA ARG A 221 31.79 -3.90 -3.51
C ARG A 221 30.62 -4.30 -2.63
N LYS A 222 30.63 -5.52 -2.08
CA LYS A 222 29.60 -6.03 -1.18
C LYS A 222 29.69 -5.46 0.25
N ALA A 223 30.68 -4.66 0.61
CA ALA A 223 30.71 -4.03 1.93
C ALA A 223 29.66 -2.90 2.00
N PRO A 224 28.76 -2.89 3.01
CA PRO A 224 27.66 -1.93 3.10
C PRO A 224 28.08 -0.51 3.51
N PHE A 225 29.20 -0.32 4.21
CA PHE A 225 29.63 0.98 4.73
C PHE A 225 30.78 1.55 3.92
N VAL A 226 30.56 2.69 3.29
CA VAL A 226 31.45 3.34 2.32
C VAL A 226 32.07 4.57 2.96
N LEU A 227 33.40 4.70 2.92
CA LEU A 227 34.06 5.93 3.33
C LEU A 227 33.63 7.06 2.38
N LYS A 228 33.10 8.15 2.92
CA LYS A 228 32.54 9.25 2.12
C LYS A 228 33.62 10.11 1.47
N ASP A 229 34.66 10.43 2.24
CA ASP A 229 35.78 11.26 1.81
C ASP A 229 37.06 10.67 2.41
N ALA A 230 38.05 10.39 1.56
CA ALA A 230 39.36 9.92 2.00
C ALA A 230 40.07 10.95 2.90
N ASN A 231 39.65 12.22 2.83
CA ASN A 231 40.23 13.32 3.60
C ASN A 231 39.60 13.51 4.99
N ILE A 232 38.47 12.85 5.29
CA ILE A 232 37.83 12.88 6.61
C ILE A 232 37.85 11.45 7.16
N PRO A 233 38.89 11.09 7.94
CA PRO A 233 39.00 9.75 8.51
C PRO A 233 37.79 9.42 9.38
N GLY A 234 37.18 8.25 9.16
CA GLY A 234 36.16 7.69 10.05
C GLY A 234 34.70 8.04 9.71
N GLU A 235 34.41 8.77 8.63
CA GLU A 235 33.03 8.99 8.18
C GLU A 235 32.57 7.94 7.15
N TYR A 236 31.89 6.90 7.64
CA TYR A 236 31.29 5.86 6.78
C TYR A 236 29.80 6.04 6.56
N TRP A 237 29.35 5.76 5.35
CA TRP A 237 27.99 5.98 4.88
C TRP A 237 27.38 4.67 4.38
N ILE A 238 26.07 4.48 4.57
CA ILE A 238 25.35 3.39 3.90
C ILE A 238 24.91 3.87 2.51
N ASP A 239 25.45 3.24 1.46
CA ASP A 239 24.97 3.43 0.10
C ASP A 239 23.83 2.45 -0.18
N THR A 240 22.59 2.97 -0.16
CA THR A 240 21.38 2.19 -0.35
C THR A 240 21.22 1.61 -1.75
N SER A 241 22.00 2.08 -2.74
CA SER A 241 21.93 1.57 -4.12
C SER A 241 22.74 0.29 -4.31
N VAL A 242 23.70 -0.01 -3.42
CA VAL A 242 24.64 -1.14 -3.56
C VAL A 242 24.72 -2.03 -2.30
N ALA A 243 24.23 -1.57 -1.14
CA ALA A 243 24.39 -2.30 0.12
C ALA A 243 23.69 -3.68 0.10
N PRO A 244 24.44 -4.80 0.21
CA PRO A 244 23.82 -6.12 0.19
C PRO A 244 23.17 -6.42 1.55
N ARG A 245 21.84 -6.49 1.53
CA ARG A 245 20.97 -6.83 2.68
C ARG A 245 21.49 -8.01 3.51
N GLY A 246 21.99 -9.06 2.88
CA GLY A 246 22.51 -10.24 3.57
C GLY A 246 23.69 -9.95 4.50
N ARG A 247 24.62 -9.06 4.11
CA ARG A 247 25.75 -8.69 5.00
C ARG A 247 25.30 -7.82 6.16
N LEU A 248 24.36 -6.89 5.93
CA LEU A 248 23.76 -6.08 6.99
C LEU A 248 23.06 -6.97 8.03
N ILE A 249 22.23 -7.89 7.57
CA ILE A 249 21.51 -8.83 8.45
C ILE A 249 22.49 -9.71 9.23
N LYS A 250 23.50 -10.29 8.57
CA LYS A 250 24.43 -11.24 9.19
C LYS A 250 25.43 -10.59 10.15
N HIS A 251 25.98 -9.44 9.79
CA HIS A 251 27.13 -8.85 10.47
C HIS A 251 26.82 -7.58 11.24
N PHE A 252 25.78 -6.84 10.84
CA PHE A 252 25.38 -5.59 11.51
C PHE A 252 24.18 -5.78 12.44
N LEU A 253 23.23 -6.64 12.09
CA LEU A 253 22.02 -6.92 12.88
C LEU A 253 22.01 -8.36 13.47
N PRO A 254 23.06 -8.83 14.16
CA PRO A 254 23.17 -10.22 14.59
C PRO A 254 22.10 -10.64 15.61
N GLY A 255 21.48 -9.67 16.31
CA GLY A 255 20.42 -9.93 17.29
C GLY A 255 19.05 -10.26 16.68
N GLN A 256 18.83 -10.00 15.39
CA GLN A 256 17.55 -10.25 14.73
C GLN A 256 17.54 -11.67 14.15
N LYS A 257 16.88 -12.60 14.85
CA LYS A 257 16.85 -14.02 14.49
C LYS A 257 15.87 -14.26 13.34
N HIS A 258 14.64 -13.77 13.46
CA HIS A 258 13.59 -13.99 12.47
C HIS A 258 13.93 -13.28 11.16
N LEU A 259 14.54 -12.09 11.22
CA LEU A 259 15.05 -11.41 10.02
C LEU A 259 16.13 -12.23 9.29
N ARG A 260 17.02 -12.91 10.03
CA ARG A 260 18.03 -13.83 9.48
C ARG A 260 17.38 -15.04 8.85
N ASP A 261 16.48 -15.70 9.57
CA ASP A 261 15.78 -16.89 9.09
C ASP A 261 14.95 -16.57 7.83
N PHE A 262 14.32 -15.40 7.78
CA PHE A 262 13.58 -14.90 6.62
C PHE A 262 14.51 -14.69 5.41
N ASN A 263 15.68 -14.05 5.62
CA ASN A 263 16.66 -13.89 4.53
C ASN A 263 17.14 -15.24 4.01
N THR A 264 17.41 -16.19 4.90
CA THR A 264 17.79 -17.55 4.52
C THR A 264 16.71 -18.22 3.68
N ALA A 265 15.44 -18.12 4.08
CA ALA A 265 14.31 -18.69 3.34
C ALA A 265 14.17 -18.13 1.91
N LEU A 266 14.53 -16.85 1.69
CA LEU A 266 14.55 -16.26 0.34
C LEU A 266 15.72 -16.75 -0.53
N ASP A 267 16.88 -17.00 0.07
CA ASP A 267 18.09 -17.40 -0.65
C ASP A 267 18.11 -18.92 -0.92
N THR A 268 17.93 -19.75 0.10
CA THR A 268 18.06 -21.21 0.03
C THR A 268 17.02 -21.92 0.89
N PRO A 269 16.43 -23.05 0.45
CA PRO A 269 16.78 -23.82 -0.74
C PRO A 269 16.00 -23.41 -2.01
N HIS A 270 15.01 -22.52 -1.92
CA HIS A 270 14.05 -22.29 -3.00
C HIS A 270 14.40 -21.14 -3.97
N ARG A 271 15.50 -20.42 -3.72
CA ARG A 271 16.03 -19.35 -4.58
C ARG A 271 14.97 -18.33 -5.03
N ILE A 272 14.20 -17.80 -4.08
CA ILE A 272 13.11 -16.85 -4.34
C ILE A 272 13.63 -15.54 -4.97
N ASN A 273 14.88 -15.18 -4.71
CA ASN A 273 15.51 -14.04 -5.36
C ASN A 273 15.68 -14.20 -6.88
N GLU A 274 15.90 -15.43 -7.36
CA GLU A 274 15.91 -15.73 -8.80
C GLU A 274 14.49 -15.69 -9.36
N LEU A 275 13.53 -16.28 -8.63
CA LEU A 275 12.11 -16.27 -8.99
C LEU A 275 11.55 -14.86 -9.22
N ARG A 276 11.98 -13.88 -8.41
CA ARG A 276 11.60 -12.47 -8.60
C ARG A 276 12.04 -11.94 -9.97
N ASN A 277 13.25 -12.26 -10.40
CA ASN A 277 13.77 -11.81 -11.69
C ASN A 277 13.05 -12.54 -12.84
N ASP A 278 12.85 -13.85 -12.70
CA ASP A 278 12.17 -14.66 -13.72
C ASP A 278 10.75 -14.15 -13.98
N ILE A 279 10.00 -13.85 -12.92
CA ILE A 279 8.62 -13.34 -13.04
C ILE A 279 8.56 -11.91 -13.57
N ALA A 280 9.59 -11.11 -13.32
CA ALA A 280 9.65 -9.73 -13.82
C ALA A 280 9.95 -9.66 -15.32
N HIS A 281 10.66 -10.65 -15.87
CA HIS A 281 11.15 -10.64 -17.24
C HIS A 281 10.38 -11.58 -18.18
N ASP A 282 9.71 -12.59 -17.63
CA ASP A 282 8.99 -13.57 -18.44
C ASP A 282 7.47 -13.38 -18.40
N GLU A 283 6.79 -13.98 -19.38
CA GLU A 283 5.33 -13.97 -19.46
C GLU A 283 4.70 -14.77 -18.30
N PRO A 284 3.73 -14.19 -17.56
CA PRO A 284 3.09 -14.84 -16.42
C PRO A 284 2.08 -15.90 -16.87
N THR A 285 2.54 -17.13 -17.08
CA THR A 285 1.65 -18.26 -17.39
C THR A 285 1.06 -18.89 -16.11
N PRO A 286 -0.15 -19.49 -16.15
CA PRO A 286 -0.77 -20.11 -14.98
C PRO A 286 0.10 -21.20 -14.32
N GLN A 287 0.82 -21.99 -15.12
CA GLN A 287 1.73 -23.03 -14.63
C GLN A 287 2.90 -22.43 -13.84
N ARG A 288 3.52 -21.36 -14.36
CA ARG A 288 4.59 -20.65 -13.66
C ARG A 288 4.12 -19.98 -12.39
N MET A 289 2.93 -19.40 -12.39
CA MET A 289 2.34 -18.81 -11.17
C MET A 289 2.08 -19.87 -10.10
N ALA A 290 1.61 -21.06 -10.49
CA ALA A 290 1.43 -22.19 -9.58
C ALA A 290 2.76 -22.71 -9.03
N GLU A 291 3.79 -22.83 -9.88
CA GLU A 291 5.14 -23.23 -9.44
C GLU A 291 5.74 -22.20 -8.48
N ALA A 292 5.66 -20.91 -8.82
CA ALA A 292 6.12 -19.81 -8.00
C ALA A 292 5.45 -19.83 -6.62
N ARG A 293 4.13 -19.99 -6.60
CA ARG A 293 3.35 -20.15 -5.37
C ARG A 293 3.83 -21.34 -4.55
N ASN A 294 4.03 -22.50 -5.17
CA ASN A 294 4.50 -23.70 -4.47
C ASN A 294 5.88 -23.50 -3.84
N ARG A 295 6.79 -22.78 -4.52
CA ARG A 295 8.10 -22.41 -3.95
C ARG A 295 7.97 -21.49 -2.74
N MET A 296 7.09 -20.48 -2.80
CA MET A 296 6.85 -19.58 -1.67
C MET A 296 6.23 -20.28 -0.45
N VAL A 297 5.32 -21.23 -0.69
CA VAL A 297 4.73 -22.06 0.37
C VAL A 297 5.76 -23.01 0.97
N ALA A 298 6.57 -23.67 0.14
CA ALA A 298 7.64 -24.56 0.60
C ALA A 298 8.71 -23.82 1.43
N ALA A 299 8.98 -22.55 1.09
CA ALA A 299 9.86 -21.67 1.86
C ALA A 299 9.26 -21.17 3.19
N GLY A 300 8.00 -21.48 3.49
CA GLY A 300 7.29 -21.00 4.68
C GLY A 300 7.03 -19.48 4.67
N LEU A 301 7.09 -18.86 3.50
CA LEU A 301 6.85 -17.42 3.33
C LEU A 301 5.36 -17.12 3.14
N TRP A 302 4.63 -18.04 2.49
CA TRP A 302 3.18 -18.00 2.31
C TRP A 302 2.51 -19.27 2.85
N SER A 303 1.27 -19.15 3.28
CA SER A 303 0.43 -20.29 3.65
C SER A 303 -0.12 -21.01 2.43
N ALA A 304 -0.58 -22.25 2.60
CA ALA A 304 -1.37 -22.97 1.59
C ALA A 304 -2.69 -22.26 1.18
N ASN A 305 -3.18 -21.31 1.98
CA ASN A 305 -4.37 -20.50 1.70
C ASN A 305 -4.04 -19.10 1.16
N ASP A 306 -2.82 -18.87 0.64
CA ASP A 306 -2.39 -17.58 0.09
C ASP A 306 -2.48 -16.41 1.09
N THR A 307 -1.88 -16.60 2.27
CA THR A 307 -1.71 -15.56 3.28
C THR A 307 -0.24 -15.52 3.70
N SER A 308 0.30 -14.34 3.94
CA SER A 308 1.68 -14.12 4.40
C SER A 308 1.71 -13.67 5.87
N LEU A 309 0.76 -12.85 6.32
CA LEU A 309 0.69 -12.38 7.70
C LEU A 309 0.40 -13.49 8.72
N SER A 310 -0.10 -14.64 8.27
CA SER A 310 -0.29 -15.83 9.10
C SER A 310 1.00 -16.60 9.34
N GLN A 311 2.04 -16.36 8.54
CA GLN A 311 3.25 -17.17 8.57
C GLN A 311 4.16 -16.80 9.74
N PRO A 312 4.69 -17.79 10.50
CA PRO A 312 5.53 -17.54 11.67
C PRO A 312 6.75 -16.66 11.38
N LEU A 313 7.37 -16.83 10.21
CA LEU A 313 8.53 -16.02 9.80
C LEU A 313 8.16 -14.53 9.66
N VAL A 314 7.04 -14.22 9.01
CA VAL A 314 6.56 -12.84 8.83
C VAL A 314 6.17 -12.23 10.18
N GLN A 315 5.44 -12.98 11.02
CA GLN A 315 5.05 -12.52 12.34
C GLN A 315 6.26 -12.27 13.25
N GLY A 316 7.27 -13.15 13.20
CA GLY A 316 8.51 -13.01 13.96
C GLY A 316 9.28 -11.74 13.58
N VAL A 317 9.43 -11.45 12.28
CA VAL A 317 10.08 -10.21 11.80
C VAL A 317 9.31 -8.96 12.26
N LEU A 318 7.98 -8.97 12.17
CA LEU A 318 7.16 -7.84 12.63
C LEU A 318 7.21 -7.68 14.16
N ALA A 319 7.28 -8.78 14.92
CA ALA A 319 7.46 -8.76 16.36
C ALA A 319 8.83 -8.20 16.77
N GLU A 320 9.90 -8.52 16.05
CA GLU A 320 11.24 -7.92 16.22
C GLU A 320 11.23 -6.39 16.03
N LEU A 321 10.30 -5.89 15.22
CA LEU A 321 10.06 -4.45 15.01
C LEU A 321 9.08 -3.83 16.03
N GLY A 322 8.63 -4.60 17.03
CA GLY A 322 7.72 -4.17 18.09
C GLY A 322 6.27 -3.98 17.63
N VAL A 323 5.84 -4.70 16.59
CA VAL A 323 4.43 -4.72 16.17
C VAL A 323 3.68 -5.72 17.04
N CYS A 324 2.64 -5.24 17.73
CA CYS A 324 1.75 -6.09 18.51
C CYS A 324 0.74 -6.78 17.57
N SER A 325 0.51 -8.08 17.77
CA SER A 325 -0.45 -8.89 17.01
C SER A 325 -0.36 -8.78 15.47
N PRO A 326 0.79 -9.10 14.84
CA PRO A 326 0.99 -8.94 13.40
C PRO A 326 -0.05 -9.63 12.50
N GLY A 327 -0.61 -10.76 12.96
CA GLY A 327 -1.64 -11.50 12.21
C GLY A 327 -2.97 -10.73 12.03
N ASN A 328 -3.24 -9.73 12.86
CA ASN A 328 -4.49 -8.95 12.83
C ASN A 328 -4.38 -7.66 12.00
N LEU A 329 -3.21 -7.33 11.46
CA LEU A 329 -2.96 -6.06 10.77
C LEU A 329 -3.95 -5.83 9.61
N LEU A 330 -4.21 -6.86 8.81
CA LEU A 330 -5.12 -6.71 7.68
C LEU A 330 -6.56 -6.49 8.12
N GLU A 331 -7.06 -7.28 9.08
CA GLU A 331 -8.44 -7.14 9.53
C GLU A 331 -8.65 -5.77 10.19
N ALA A 332 -7.67 -5.28 10.94
CA ALA A 332 -7.70 -3.94 11.50
C ALA A 332 -7.75 -2.85 10.40
N LEU A 333 -6.94 -2.97 9.34
CA LEU A 333 -7.02 -2.09 8.18
C LEU A 333 -8.40 -2.13 7.52
N LEU A 334 -8.95 -3.33 7.25
CA LEU A 334 -10.24 -3.48 6.61
C LEU A 334 -11.39 -2.89 7.45
N GLN A 335 -11.32 -3.03 8.77
CA GLN A 335 -12.29 -2.39 9.67
C GLN A 335 -12.22 -0.86 9.59
N GLU A 336 -11.02 -0.26 9.57
CA GLU A 336 -10.89 1.19 9.41
C GLU A 336 -11.40 1.65 8.04
N VAL A 337 -11.11 0.90 6.97
CA VAL A 337 -11.65 1.21 5.63
C VAL A 337 -13.17 1.14 5.63
N ARG A 338 -13.78 0.09 6.21
CA ARG A 338 -15.24 -0.02 6.32
C ARG A 338 -15.84 1.18 7.06
N ARG A 339 -15.23 1.61 8.17
CA ARG A 339 -15.68 2.79 8.94
C ARG A 339 -15.56 4.08 8.15
N ALA A 340 -14.40 4.32 7.53
CA ALA A 340 -14.14 5.50 6.72
C ALA A 340 -15.12 5.58 5.54
N VAL A 341 -15.38 4.45 4.89
CA VAL A 341 -16.28 4.38 3.73
C VAL A 341 -17.76 4.47 4.14
N ALA A 342 -18.13 3.97 5.31
CA ALA A 342 -19.48 4.09 5.86
C ALA A 342 -19.80 5.50 6.41
N GLY A 343 -18.83 6.42 6.47
CA GLY A 343 -19.03 7.77 7.02
C GLY A 343 -19.16 7.79 8.54
N THR A 344 -18.74 6.73 9.24
CA THR A 344 -18.80 6.64 10.70
C THR A 344 -17.50 7.19 11.30
N THR A 345 -17.28 8.49 11.18
CA THR A 345 -16.15 9.16 11.82
C THR A 345 -16.40 9.28 13.32
N ARG A 346 -15.90 8.32 14.11
CA ARG A 346 -15.40 8.66 15.45
C ARG A 346 -13.92 8.95 15.31
N HIS A 347 -13.46 10.02 15.95
CA HIS A 347 -12.03 10.22 16.20
C HIS A 347 -11.53 8.97 16.94
N CYS A 348 -10.79 8.09 16.23
CA CYS A 348 -10.14 6.96 16.87
C CYS A 348 -9.01 7.50 17.75
N ALA A 349 -9.06 7.10 19.02
CA ALA A 349 -7.99 7.26 19.98
C ALA A 349 -6.68 6.64 19.45
N PRO A 350 -5.51 7.12 19.92
CA PRO A 350 -4.22 6.61 19.49
C PRO A 350 -4.12 5.09 19.71
N SER A 351 -3.39 4.44 18.80
CA SER A 351 -3.04 3.02 18.82
C SER A 351 -2.75 2.50 20.25
N PRO A 352 -3.22 1.29 20.64
CA PRO A 352 -2.97 0.72 21.97
C PRO A 352 -1.49 0.38 22.26
N CYS A 353 -0.56 0.75 21.37
CA CYS A 353 0.88 0.56 21.56
C CYS A 353 1.60 1.72 22.28
N ALA A 354 0.89 2.75 22.77
CA ALA A 354 1.52 3.88 23.44
C ALA A 354 1.97 3.58 24.90
N GLU A 355 1.59 2.44 25.47
CA GLU A 355 1.91 2.06 26.86
C GLU A 355 2.94 0.92 26.93
N CYS A 356 4.10 1.11 26.30
CA CYS A 356 5.30 0.33 26.63
C CYS A 356 6.36 1.32 27.11
N GLY A 357 6.40 1.53 28.43
CA GLY A 357 7.17 2.59 29.08
C GLY A 357 8.69 2.48 28.95
N ALA A 358 9.32 3.63 28.79
CA ALA A 358 10.68 3.91 29.24
C ALA A 358 10.67 5.29 29.95
N PRO A 359 11.39 5.45 31.08
CA PRO A 359 11.20 6.57 31.97
C PRO A 359 11.72 7.88 31.35
N GLY A 360 10.84 8.88 31.32
CA GLY A 360 11.14 10.22 30.85
C GLY A 360 12.19 10.93 31.70
N ARG A 361 13.32 11.28 31.09
CA ARG A 361 14.19 12.34 31.61
C ARG A 361 13.54 13.68 31.33
N ARG A 362 12.90 14.26 32.36
CA ARG A 362 12.55 15.69 32.39
C ARG A 362 13.85 16.51 32.28
N ARG A 363 14.05 17.21 31.16
CA ARG A 363 14.95 18.37 31.14
C ARG A 363 14.14 19.58 31.61
N ALA A 364 14.55 20.12 32.75
CA ALA A 364 14.09 21.41 33.25
C ALA A 364 14.38 22.50 32.21
N ARG A 365 13.37 23.32 31.92
CA ARG A 365 13.56 24.63 31.28
C ARG A 365 14.11 25.56 32.36
N GLY A 366 15.31 26.09 32.14
CA GLY A 366 15.77 27.29 32.84
C GLY A 366 14.92 28.47 32.35
N SER A 367 14.36 29.19 33.32
CA SER A 367 13.77 30.52 33.16
C SER A 367 14.84 31.55 33.44
N ASP A 368 14.63 32.72 32.85
CA ASP A 368 15.53 33.87 32.75
C ASP A 368 16.09 34.39 34.08
N ALA A 369 17.38 34.77 34.04
CA ALA A 369 17.97 35.99 34.60
C ALA A 369 19.32 36.25 33.92
#